data_AF-A0A1J3C9N4-F1
#
_entry.id   AF-A0A1J3C9N4-F1
#
_cell.length_a   1.000
_cell.length_b   1.000
_cell.length_c   1.000
_cell.angle_alpha   90.00
_cell.angle_beta   90.00
_cell.angle_gamma   90.00
#
_symmetry.space_group_name_H-M   'P 1'
#
loop_
_entity.id
_entity.type
_entity.pdbx_description
1 polymer ?
#
loop_
_entity_poly.entity_id
_entity_poly.type
_entity_poly.pdbx_seq_one_letter_code
_entity_poly.pdbx_strand_id
1 'polypeptide(L)'
;NPFQVDYELVAEFQKLFNLLLLLVGNHSDMRLLVLDKVKLFVEYIVNLTDGLRKTDGAHELLLGVINYKGKRGSVVRSELIASIHKFLIVLLEKLEGDGSVLSQVYEKVKLLTECVRSCSFFDCHTQMIFTLLLHSPILWGFPVSDGADGNSCASHVTDIVNYGIVSLECSNQILTERNYWPAYRAGVYAARLGAWVTSALIFDQLKTNVQCDINCCWLKSLTYLSHAEGKFQLLLMPSDSFKLVNWLRSNSYLPDLSKDASGEFAHCVALREAYMNLQSSLGMLGNIIASSEVFCFQRWFLVLKTRVLETVIDLVEHLGLLNQDVRNKKQVEEKILTGCNSLQQLPRIAIQLQKLAKEFDMLAMYFIDIDDSSSSIITTLS
;
A
#
# COMPACT_ATOMS: atom_id res chain seq x y z
N ASN A 1 15.91 5.97 37.21
CA ASN A 1 16.77 5.92 36.01
C ASN A 1 16.03 6.69 34.91
N PRO A 2 16.57 7.78 34.34
CA PRO A 2 15.83 8.65 33.42
C PRO A 2 15.27 7.91 32.19
N PHE A 3 16.01 6.93 31.65
CA PHE A 3 15.57 6.11 30.53
C PHE A 3 14.28 5.33 30.83
N GLN A 4 14.11 4.86 32.06
CA GLN A 4 12.95 4.08 32.47
C GLN A 4 11.66 4.91 32.46
N VAL A 5 11.75 6.19 32.84
CA VAL A 5 10.61 7.13 32.85
C VAL A 5 10.14 7.45 31.42
N ASP A 6 11.05 7.51 30.45
CA ASP A 6 10.67 7.76 29.05
C ASP A 6 9.99 6.55 28.41
N TYR A 7 10.48 5.33 28.70
CA TYR A 7 9.83 4.10 28.24
C TYR A 7 8.46 3.91 28.89
N GLU A 8 8.33 4.25 30.19
CA GLU A 8 7.04 4.26 30.88
C GLU A 8 6.07 5.27 30.25
N LEU A 9 6.54 6.47 29.91
CA LEU A 9 5.71 7.46 29.23
C LEU A 9 5.22 6.95 27.86
N VAL A 10 6.12 6.44 27.02
CA VAL A 10 5.75 5.90 25.70
C VAL A 10 4.76 4.74 25.86
N ALA A 11 4.97 3.86 26.84
CA ALA A 11 4.05 2.76 27.13
C ALA A 11 2.65 3.25 27.56
N GLU A 12 2.57 4.29 28.40
CA GLU A 12 1.29 4.91 28.77
C GLU A 12 0.59 5.54 27.56
N PHE A 13 1.33 6.18 26.66
CA PHE A 13 0.76 6.68 25.40
C PHE A 13 0.23 5.56 24.52
N GLN A 14 0.96 4.44 24.40
CA GLN A 14 0.49 3.28 23.65
C GLN A 14 -0.78 2.69 24.26
N LYS A 15 -0.86 2.58 25.60
CA LYS A 15 -2.10 2.17 26.29
C LYS A 15 -3.26 3.12 26.00
N LEU A 16 -3.01 4.44 26.01
CA LEU A 16 -4.03 5.43 25.67
C LEU A 16 -4.54 5.26 24.24
N PHE A 17 -3.64 5.08 23.25
CA PHE A 17 -4.05 4.83 21.88
C PHE A 17 -4.82 3.51 21.72
N ASN A 18 -4.44 2.46 22.45
CA ASN A 18 -5.19 1.21 22.48
C ASN A 18 -6.61 1.40 23.05
N LEU A 19 -6.75 2.21 24.11
CA LEU A 19 -8.07 2.57 24.66
C LEU A 19 -8.88 3.41 23.66
N LEU A 20 -8.26 4.36 22.98
CA LEU A 20 -8.91 5.13 21.92
C LEU A 20 -9.37 4.24 20.76
N LEU A 21 -8.59 3.22 20.38
CA LEU A 21 -8.97 2.24 19.36
C LEU A 21 -10.20 1.43 19.79
N LEU A 22 -10.28 1.03 21.06
CA LEU A 22 -11.46 0.35 21.60
C LEU A 22 -12.67 1.28 21.59
N LEU A 23 -12.48 2.55 21.97
CA LEU A 23 -13.54 3.55 21.99
C LEU A 23 -14.12 3.79 20.59
N VAL A 24 -13.27 4.09 19.60
CA VAL A 24 -13.69 4.39 18.21
C VAL A 24 -14.16 3.16 17.44
N GLY A 25 -13.75 1.95 17.89
CA GLY A 25 -14.29 0.69 17.42
C GLY A 25 -15.74 0.48 17.86
N ASN A 26 -16.05 0.80 19.12
CA ASN A 26 -17.40 0.64 19.68
C ASN A 26 -18.33 1.83 19.37
N HIS A 27 -17.77 3.02 19.13
CA HIS A 27 -18.50 4.28 18.93
C HIS A 27 -17.98 4.99 17.67
N SER A 28 -18.56 4.66 16.52
CA SER A 28 -18.13 5.20 15.22
C SER A 28 -18.28 6.73 15.11
N ASP A 29 -19.23 7.31 15.84
CA ASP A 29 -19.48 8.75 15.97
C ASP A 29 -18.29 9.51 16.60
N MET A 30 -17.50 8.83 17.44
CA MET A 30 -16.34 9.42 18.11
C MET A 30 -15.08 9.46 17.23
N ARG A 31 -15.06 8.78 16.08
CA ARG A 31 -13.88 8.66 15.20
C ARG A 31 -13.32 10.03 14.79
N LEU A 32 -14.18 10.94 14.34
CA LEU A 32 -13.77 12.27 13.88
C LEU A 32 -13.23 13.13 15.03
N LEU A 33 -13.90 13.08 16.18
CA LEU A 33 -13.47 13.82 17.38
C LEU A 33 -12.10 13.35 17.86
N VAL A 34 -11.88 12.03 17.90
CA VAL A 34 -10.58 11.47 18.28
C VAL A 34 -9.50 11.88 17.29
N LEU A 35 -9.76 11.81 15.98
CA LEU A 35 -8.82 12.26 14.95
C LEU A 35 -8.47 13.75 15.09
N ASP A 36 -9.43 14.61 15.42
CA ASP A 36 -9.16 16.03 15.69
C ASP A 36 -8.22 16.22 16.90
N LYS A 37 -8.39 15.42 17.96
CA LYS A 37 -7.47 15.46 19.11
C LYS A 37 -6.09 14.92 18.77
N VAL A 38 -6.00 13.85 17.97
CA VAL A 38 -4.72 13.33 17.48
C VAL A 38 -4.01 14.36 16.61
N LYS A 39 -4.76 15.06 15.73
CA LYS A 39 -4.22 16.15 14.91
C LYS A 39 -3.63 17.26 15.74
N LEU A 40 -4.37 17.77 16.73
CA LEU A 40 -3.85 18.80 17.63
C LEU A 40 -2.60 18.34 18.38
N PHE A 41 -2.52 17.07 18.74
CA PHE A 41 -1.35 16.50 19.40
C PHE A 41 -0.13 16.41 18.46
N VAL A 42 -0.32 15.99 17.20
CA VAL A 42 0.75 16.00 16.19
C VAL A 42 1.23 17.43 15.92
N GLU A 43 0.31 18.37 15.72
CA GLU A 43 0.64 19.79 15.56
C GLU A 43 1.42 20.31 16.77
N TYR A 44 1.07 19.89 17.98
CA TYR A 44 1.81 20.24 19.18
C TYR A 44 3.24 19.71 19.15
N ILE A 45 3.45 18.42 18.80
CA ILE A 45 4.78 17.82 18.66
C ILE A 45 5.61 18.56 17.60
N VAL A 46 5.01 18.88 16.44
CA VAL A 46 5.66 19.61 15.34
C VAL A 46 6.03 21.04 15.73
N ASN A 47 5.13 21.76 16.41
CA ASN A 47 5.38 23.13 16.85
C ASN A 47 6.46 23.20 17.93
N LEU A 48 6.58 22.17 18.77
CA LEU A 48 7.68 22.05 19.74
C LEU A 48 9.04 21.89 19.04
N THR A 49 9.08 21.30 17.85
CA THR A 49 10.31 21.10 17.08
C THR A 49 10.75 22.31 16.27
N ASP A 50 9.80 23.10 15.74
CA ASP A 50 10.11 24.29 14.92
C ASP A 50 10.44 25.54 15.75
N GLY A 51 10.42 25.44 17.08
CA GLY A 51 10.83 26.52 18.00
C GLY A 51 9.89 27.73 18.04
N LEU A 52 8.67 27.61 17.50
CA LEU A 52 7.85 28.77 17.13
C LEU A 52 6.72 29.18 18.11
N ARG A 53 6.60 28.61 19.32
CA ARG A 53 5.57 29.06 20.29
C ARG A 53 6.11 29.44 21.68
N LYS A 54 5.68 30.63 22.12
CA LYS A 54 5.62 31.04 23.53
C LYS A 54 4.55 30.20 24.24
N THR A 55 4.95 29.61 25.36
CA THR A 55 4.17 28.67 26.17
C THR A 55 3.04 29.36 26.93
N ASP A 56 1.82 28.85 26.77
CA ASP A 56 0.74 29.06 27.74
C ASP A 56 0.87 27.99 28.84
N GLY A 57 0.69 28.38 30.10
CA GLY A 57 1.28 27.74 31.30
C GLY A 57 0.82 26.32 31.67
N ALA A 58 0.09 25.60 30.82
CA ALA A 58 -0.54 24.32 31.17
C ALA A 58 0.34 23.07 30.92
N HIS A 59 1.59 23.19 30.48
CA HIS A 59 2.32 22.07 29.83
C HIS A 59 3.73 21.76 30.40
N GLU A 60 4.05 22.13 31.64
CA GLU A 60 5.42 22.00 32.16
C GLU A 60 5.97 20.56 32.24
N LEU A 61 5.14 19.55 32.52
CA LEU A 61 5.57 18.14 32.60
C LEU A 61 5.81 17.49 31.22
N LEU A 62 4.93 17.76 30.25
CA LEU A 62 5.08 17.30 28.86
C LEU A 62 6.23 18.03 28.16
N LEU A 63 6.42 19.32 28.46
CA LEU A 63 7.59 20.10 28.05
C LEU A 63 8.88 19.48 28.59
N GLY A 64 8.95 19.05 29.85
CA GLY A 64 10.18 18.47 30.41
C GLY A 64 10.72 17.23 29.65
N VAL A 65 9.84 16.37 29.14
CA VAL A 65 10.20 15.12 28.46
C VAL A 65 10.29 15.27 26.94
N ILE A 66 9.36 16.01 26.31
CA ILE A 66 9.31 16.20 24.84
C ILE A 66 10.22 17.36 24.38
N ASN A 67 10.43 18.38 25.21
CA ASN A 67 11.27 19.56 24.92
C ASN A 67 12.75 19.36 25.31
N TYR A 68 13.16 18.13 25.65
CA TYR A 68 14.57 17.87 25.95
C TYR A 68 15.40 18.06 24.68
N LYS A 69 16.09 19.20 24.58
CA LYS A 69 17.05 19.47 23.49
C LYS A 69 18.16 18.43 23.55
N GLY A 70 18.12 17.47 22.62
CA GLY A 70 19.12 16.42 22.49
C GLY A 70 18.58 15.15 21.84
N LYS A 71 19.47 14.17 21.61
CA LYS A 71 19.12 12.88 20.99
C LYS A 71 17.97 12.14 21.71
N ARG A 72 17.83 12.35 23.02
CA ARG A 72 16.80 11.72 23.87
C ARG A 72 15.37 12.19 23.56
N GLY A 73 15.13 13.50 23.54
CA GLY A 73 13.82 14.05 23.15
C GLY A 73 13.48 13.73 21.68
N SER A 74 14.51 13.58 20.84
CA SER A 74 14.34 13.11 19.47
C SER A 74 13.74 11.72 19.39
N VAL A 75 14.30 10.76 20.14
CA VAL A 75 13.82 9.36 20.18
C VAL A 75 12.39 9.29 20.70
N VAL A 76 12.09 9.97 21.81
CA VAL A 76 10.73 9.96 22.39
C VAL A 76 9.69 10.51 21.40
N ARG A 77 10.00 11.60 20.69
CA ARG A 77 9.11 12.14 19.65
C ARG A 77 8.91 11.19 18.48
N SER A 78 9.97 10.54 18.01
CA SER A 78 9.89 9.53 16.95
C SER A 78 9.02 8.34 17.38
N GLU A 79 9.16 7.86 18.61
CA GLU A 79 8.32 6.76 19.16
C GLU A 79 6.86 7.15 19.33
N LEU A 80 6.57 8.38 19.75
CA LEU A 80 5.20 8.91 19.83
C LEU A 80 4.56 8.96 18.44
N ILE A 81 5.30 9.45 17.45
CA ILE A 81 4.83 9.55 16.06
C ILE A 81 4.63 8.16 15.44
N ALA A 82 5.51 7.21 15.73
CA ALA A 82 5.33 5.81 15.35
C ALA A 82 4.09 5.19 16.02
N SER A 83 3.80 5.54 17.27
CA SER A 83 2.60 5.07 17.98
C SER A 83 1.31 5.66 17.38
N ILE A 84 1.34 6.95 17.00
CA ILE A 84 0.23 7.60 16.29
C ILE A 84 0.02 6.94 14.92
N HIS A 85 1.10 6.66 14.20
CA HIS A 85 1.03 5.98 12.92
C HIS A 85 0.37 4.59 13.03
N LYS A 86 0.80 3.77 14.00
CA LYS A 86 0.18 2.47 14.30
C LYS A 86 -1.31 2.62 14.62
N PHE A 87 -1.66 3.61 15.45
CA PHE A 87 -3.06 3.93 15.75
C PHE A 87 -3.86 4.22 14.48
N LEU A 88 -3.33 5.04 13.57
CA LEU A 88 -3.99 5.38 12.32
C LEU A 88 -4.18 4.16 11.41
N ILE A 89 -3.20 3.25 11.31
CA ILE A 89 -3.36 2.01 10.54
C ILE A 89 -4.56 1.22 11.07
N VAL A 90 -4.56 0.89 12.37
CA VAL A 90 -5.61 0.03 12.95
C VAL A 90 -6.97 0.72 12.90
N LEU A 91 -7.00 2.05 13.05
CA LEU A 91 -8.22 2.82 12.86
C LEU A 91 -8.73 2.68 11.42
N LEU A 92 -7.84 2.87 10.43
CA LEU A 92 -8.18 2.78 9.01
C LEU A 92 -8.66 1.37 8.65
N GLU A 93 -8.00 0.32 9.13
CA GLU A 93 -8.38 -1.08 8.89
C GLU A 93 -9.77 -1.44 9.45
N LYS A 94 -10.17 -0.79 10.55
CA LYS A 94 -11.49 -0.97 11.20
C LYS A 94 -12.55 0.00 10.69
N LEU A 95 -12.28 0.77 9.64
CA LEU A 95 -13.25 1.69 9.07
C LEU A 95 -14.33 0.92 8.32
N GLU A 96 -15.46 0.77 8.97
CA GLU A 96 -16.73 0.39 8.37
C GLU A 96 -17.70 1.58 8.47
N GLY A 97 -18.38 1.97 7.41
CA GLY A 97 -19.35 3.08 7.46
C GLY A 97 -19.74 3.69 6.11
N ASP A 98 -20.63 4.68 6.19
CA ASP A 98 -21.10 5.49 5.06
C ASP A 98 -19.95 6.27 4.39
N GLY A 99 -20.04 6.46 3.07
CA GLY A 99 -19.01 7.10 2.26
C GLY A 99 -18.69 8.54 2.70
N SER A 100 -19.68 9.25 3.25
CA SER A 100 -19.50 10.62 3.77
C SER A 100 -18.56 10.69 4.98
N VAL A 101 -18.65 9.72 5.90
CA VAL A 101 -17.81 9.64 7.10
C VAL A 101 -16.38 9.22 6.73
N LEU A 102 -16.25 8.26 5.81
CA LEU A 102 -14.95 7.80 5.31
C LEU A 102 -14.17 8.94 4.62
N SER A 103 -14.84 9.76 3.82
CA SER A 103 -14.21 10.94 3.17
C SER A 103 -13.71 11.96 4.21
N GLN A 104 -14.51 12.24 5.26
CA GLN A 104 -14.08 13.14 6.33
C GLN A 104 -12.89 12.57 7.13
N VAL A 105 -12.89 11.27 7.41
CA VAL A 105 -11.74 10.61 8.06
C VAL A 105 -10.50 10.72 7.17
N TYR A 106 -10.63 10.47 5.87
CA TYR A 106 -9.52 10.64 4.92
C TYR A 106 -8.95 12.05 4.94
N GLU A 107 -9.78 13.10 4.88
CA GLU A 107 -9.30 14.48 4.93
C GLU A 107 -8.55 14.80 6.24
N LYS A 108 -8.98 14.24 7.37
CA LYS A 108 -8.25 14.40 8.64
C LYS A 108 -6.90 13.71 8.62
N VAL A 109 -6.81 12.49 8.07
CA VAL A 109 -5.56 11.75 7.92
C VAL A 109 -4.63 12.46 6.93
N LYS A 110 -5.17 13.04 5.85
CA LYS A 110 -4.43 13.85 4.89
C LYS A 110 -3.76 15.06 5.57
N LEU A 111 -4.52 15.83 6.34
CA LEU A 111 -3.99 16.99 7.08
C LEU A 111 -2.93 16.58 8.12
N LEU A 112 -3.11 15.44 8.77
CA LEU A 112 -2.11 14.85 9.67
C LEU A 112 -0.81 14.52 8.92
N THR A 113 -0.91 13.85 7.77
CA THR A 113 0.24 13.49 6.93
C THR A 113 0.97 14.74 6.42
N GLU A 114 0.25 15.78 6.00
CA GLU A 114 0.84 17.05 5.57
C GLU A 114 1.59 17.74 6.73
N CYS A 115 1.02 17.73 7.94
CA CYS A 115 1.68 18.27 9.12
C CYS A 115 3.02 17.57 9.39
N VAL A 116 3.04 16.24 9.40
CA VAL A 116 4.28 15.45 9.58
C VAL A 116 5.28 15.71 8.44
N ARG A 117 4.82 15.78 7.19
CA ARG A 117 5.68 16.05 6.03
C ARG A 117 6.32 17.42 6.03
N SER A 118 5.59 18.44 6.49
CA SER A 118 6.09 19.82 6.53
C SER A 118 7.18 20.03 7.58
N CYS A 119 7.30 19.11 8.55
CA CYS A 119 8.24 19.23 9.65
C CYS A 119 9.60 18.63 9.28
N SER A 120 10.64 19.49 9.24
CA SER A 120 12.01 19.09 8.91
C SER A 120 12.68 18.20 9.97
N PHE A 121 12.07 18.08 11.15
CA PHE A 121 12.56 17.21 12.22
C PHE A 121 12.40 15.72 11.88
N PHE A 122 11.37 15.35 11.11
CA PHE A 122 11.14 13.96 10.73
C PHE A 122 11.97 13.58 9.51
N ASP A 123 12.58 12.40 9.58
CA ASP A 123 13.35 11.85 8.48
C ASP A 123 12.47 11.42 7.30
N CYS A 124 13.11 11.22 6.14
CA CYS A 124 12.44 10.80 4.91
C CYS A 124 11.67 9.48 5.08
N HIS A 125 12.12 8.58 5.95
CA HIS A 125 11.44 7.34 6.27
C HIS A 125 10.12 7.57 7.03
N THR A 126 10.10 8.42 8.06
CA THR A 126 8.88 8.78 8.79
C THR A 126 7.88 9.47 7.87
N GLN A 127 8.35 10.42 7.05
CA GLN A 127 7.51 11.10 6.06
C GLN A 127 6.91 10.12 5.04
N MET A 128 7.70 9.15 4.58
CA MET A 128 7.25 8.10 3.67
C MET A 128 6.16 7.24 4.31
N ILE A 129 6.38 6.79 5.54
CA ILE A 129 5.46 5.91 6.26
C ILE A 129 4.08 6.58 6.47
N PHE A 130 4.04 7.88 6.75
CA PHE A 130 2.80 8.65 6.83
C PHE A 130 2.17 8.86 5.45
N THR A 131 2.97 9.16 4.42
CA THR A 131 2.48 9.30 3.04
C THR A 131 1.80 8.03 2.56
N LEU A 132 2.36 6.87 2.90
CA LEU A 132 1.81 5.57 2.51
C LEU A 132 0.43 5.28 3.11
N LEU A 133 0.05 5.88 4.26
CA LEU A 133 -1.32 5.73 4.81
C LEU A 133 -2.40 6.16 3.82
N LEU A 134 -2.08 7.13 2.95
CA LEU A 134 -3.01 7.67 1.95
C LEU A 134 -3.16 6.75 0.73
N HIS A 135 -2.41 5.65 0.66
CA HIS A 135 -2.53 4.62 -0.38
C HIS A 135 -3.49 3.47 -0.01
N SER A 136 -4.00 3.44 1.23
CA SER A 136 -4.78 2.32 1.79
C SER A 136 -5.90 1.82 0.86
N PRO A 137 -6.05 0.50 0.63
CA PRO A 137 -7.08 -0.10 -0.24
C PRO A 137 -8.53 0.30 0.08
N ILE A 138 -8.81 0.62 1.36
CA ILE A 138 -10.13 1.08 1.81
C ILE A 138 -10.52 2.40 1.12
N LEU A 139 -9.53 3.20 0.70
CA LEU A 139 -9.71 4.44 -0.06
C LEU A 139 -9.91 4.20 -1.56
N TRP A 140 -9.56 3.02 -2.07
CA TRP A 140 -9.80 2.62 -3.46
C TRP A 140 -11.15 1.94 -3.65
N GLY A 141 -11.72 1.40 -2.56
CA GLY A 141 -13.01 0.73 -2.54
C GLY A 141 -14.23 1.66 -2.56
N PHE A 142 -14.05 2.99 -2.58
CA PHE A 142 -15.18 3.88 -2.78
C PHE A 142 -15.79 3.60 -4.15
N PRO A 143 -17.06 3.18 -4.22
CA PRO A 143 -17.73 3.06 -5.49
C PRO A 143 -17.72 4.44 -6.13
N VAL A 144 -17.43 4.45 -7.43
CA VAL A 144 -17.80 5.55 -8.34
C VAL A 144 -19.30 5.74 -8.17
N SER A 145 -19.69 6.57 -7.20
CA SER A 145 -21.07 6.99 -7.10
C SER A 145 -21.27 7.87 -8.32
N ASP A 146 -22.09 7.41 -9.25
CA ASP A 146 -22.68 8.20 -10.34
C ASP A 146 -23.61 9.32 -9.80
N GLY A 147 -23.34 9.79 -8.59
CA GLY A 147 -24.01 10.90 -7.94
C GLY A 147 -23.49 12.21 -8.52
N ALA A 148 -24.44 13.04 -8.93
CA ALA A 148 -24.40 14.36 -9.57
C ALA A 148 -23.28 15.36 -9.21
N ASP A 149 -22.41 15.10 -8.24
CA ASP A 149 -21.28 15.94 -7.86
C ASP A 149 -19.95 15.30 -8.28
N GLY A 150 -19.64 15.36 -9.58
CA GLY A 150 -18.41 14.81 -10.19
C GLY A 150 -17.08 15.44 -9.72
N ASN A 151 -17.07 16.19 -8.61
CA ASN A 151 -15.92 16.97 -8.15
C ASN A 151 -15.11 16.28 -7.03
N SER A 152 -15.74 15.47 -6.17
CA SER A 152 -15.05 14.80 -5.04
C SER A 152 -14.21 13.60 -5.48
N CYS A 153 -14.67 12.83 -6.48
CA CYS A 153 -13.94 11.67 -6.99
C CYS A 153 -12.63 12.09 -7.71
N ALA A 154 -12.67 13.20 -8.46
CA ALA A 154 -11.51 13.72 -9.19
C ALA A 154 -10.41 14.24 -8.24
N SER A 155 -10.78 14.87 -7.11
CA SER A 155 -9.81 15.34 -6.12
C SER A 155 -9.08 14.19 -5.43
N HIS A 156 -9.78 13.10 -5.08
CA HIS A 156 -9.17 11.93 -4.43
C HIS A 156 -8.19 11.20 -5.36
N VAL A 157 -8.51 11.06 -6.65
CA VAL A 157 -7.61 10.46 -7.65
C VAL A 157 -6.35 11.33 -7.85
N THR A 158 -6.52 12.65 -7.91
CA THR A 158 -5.40 13.59 -8.03
C THR A 158 -4.48 13.53 -6.81
N ASP A 159 -5.05 13.43 -5.61
CA ASP A 159 -4.30 13.28 -4.37
C ASP A 159 -3.49 11.97 -4.34
N ILE A 160 -4.11 10.85 -4.72
CA ILE A 160 -3.43 9.55 -4.80
C ILE A 160 -2.21 9.61 -5.71
N VAL A 161 -2.35 10.22 -6.89
CA VAL A 161 -1.23 10.40 -7.82
C VAL A 161 -0.14 11.27 -7.22
N ASN A 162 -0.50 12.37 -6.55
CA ASN A 162 0.46 13.25 -5.88
C ASN A 162 1.20 12.52 -4.75
N TYR A 163 0.48 11.79 -3.89
CA TYR A 163 1.09 11.04 -2.78
C TYR A 163 1.87 9.81 -3.27
N GLY A 164 1.54 9.27 -4.44
CA GLY A 164 2.36 8.28 -5.14
C GLY A 164 3.70 8.85 -5.61
N ILE A 165 3.71 10.06 -6.16
CA ILE A 165 4.97 10.75 -6.53
C ILE A 165 5.79 11.05 -5.26
N VAL A 166 5.16 11.56 -4.22
CA VAL A 166 5.83 11.89 -2.96
C VAL A 166 6.45 10.64 -2.30
N SER A 167 5.74 9.51 -2.26
CA SER A 167 6.29 8.28 -1.69
C SER A 167 7.50 7.78 -2.48
N LEU A 168 7.51 8.00 -3.81
CA LEU A 168 8.66 7.72 -4.67
C LEU A 168 9.85 8.63 -4.38
N GLU A 169 9.64 9.93 -4.23
CA GLU A 169 10.69 10.89 -3.87
C GLU A 169 11.33 10.53 -2.53
N CYS A 170 10.52 10.23 -1.50
CA CYS A 170 11.05 9.79 -0.21
C CYS A 170 11.83 8.47 -0.35
N SER A 171 11.35 7.52 -1.15
CA SER A 171 12.05 6.24 -1.36
C SER A 171 13.44 6.43 -1.99
N ASN A 172 13.55 7.32 -2.98
CA ASN A 172 14.82 7.66 -3.60
C ASN A 172 15.79 8.30 -2.61
N GLN A 173 15.28 9.14 -1.69
CA GLN A 173 16.11 9.74 -0.66
C GLN A 173 16.68 8.68 0.31
N ILE A 174 15.84 7.77 0.82
CA ILE A 174 16.27 6.67 1.71
C ILE A 174 17.33 5.79 1.02
N LEU A 175 17.13 5.49 -0.26
CA LEU A 175 18.05 4.68 -1.07
C LEU A 175 19.38 5.42 -1.34
N THR A 176 19.33 6.74 -1.58
CA THR A 176 20.52 7.58 -1.75
C THR A 176 21.37 7.63 -0.48
N GLU A 177 20.73 7.63 0.69
CA GLU A 177 21.39 7.55 2.00
C GLU A 177 22.00 6.16 2.31
N ARG A 178 21.87 5.18 1.39
CA ARG A 178 22.35 3.79 1.51
C ARG A 178 21.83 3.06 2.75
N ASN A 179 20.66 3.46 3.23
CA ASN A 179 20.03 2.83 4.38
C ASN A 179 19.11 1.69 3.94
N TYR A 180 19.71 0.56 3.56
CA TYR A 180 19.02 -0.53 2.86
C TYR A 180 17.94 -1.25 3.69
N TRP A 181 18.11 -1.36 5.01
CA TRP A 181 17.14 -2.07 5.86
C TRP A 181 15.82 -1.28 6.05
N PRO A 182 15.85 0.02 6.39
CA PRO A 182 14.66 0.87 6.34
C PRO A 182 14.04 0.96 4.95
N ALA A 183 14.84 1.01 3.88
CA ALA A 183 14.31 0.95 2.52
C ALA A 183 13.51 -0.35 2.30
N TYR A 184 14.07 -1.51 2.66
CA TYR A 184 13.38 -2.79 2.55
C TYR A 184 12.05 -2.80 3.32
N ARG A 185 12.06 -2.34 4.59
CA ARG A 185 10.84 -2.25 5.40
C ARG A 185 9.81 -1.30 4.78
N ALA A 186 10.24 -0.18 4.24
CA ALA A 186 9.36 0.76 3.55
C ALA A 186 8.76 0.15 2.26
N GLY A 187 9.52 -0.65 1.52
CA GLY A 187 9.03 -1.39 0.35
C GLY A 187 7.98 -2.44 0.72
N VAL A 188 8.20 -3.20 1.80
CA VAL A 188 7.22 -4.16 2.34
C VAL A 188 5.96 -3.44 2.80
N TYR A 189 6.12 -2.31 3.50
CA TYR A 189 5.00 -1.50 3.98
C TYR A 189 4.19 -0.90 2.82
N ALA A 190 4.87 -0.41 1.77
CA ALA A 190 4.24 0.06 0.55
C ALA A 190 3.41 -1.04 -0.15
N ALA A 191 3.97 -2.25 -0.29
CA ALA A 191 3.23 -3.39 -0.85
C ALA A 191 1.98 -3.72 -0.05
N ARG A 192 2.08 -3.76 1.29
CA ARG A 192 0.93 -4.02 2.18
C ARG A 192 -0.21 -3.03 2.00
N LEU A 193 0.12 -1.77 1.74
CA LEU A 193 -0.86 -0.70 1.53
C LEU A 193 -1.25 -0.50 0.07
N GLY A 194 -0.81 -1.35 -0.86
CA GLY A 194 -1.17 -1.25 -2.27
C GLY A 194 -0.43 -0.16 -3.05
N ALA A 195 0.64 0.42 -2.51
CA ALA A 195 1.55 1.32 -3.22
C ALA A 195 2.58 0.53 -4.05
N TRP A 196 2.08 -0.26 -5.00
CA TRP A 196 2.86 -1.29 -5.70
C TRP A 196 4.00 -0.73 -6.56
N VAL A 197 3.80 0.42 -7.20
CA VAL A 197 4.85 1.10 -7.98
C VAL A 197 6.02 1.50 -7.09
N THR A 198 5.75 2.08 -5.91
CA THR A 198 6.78 2.43 -4.93
C THR A 198 7.52 1.20 -4.42
N SER A 199 6.77 0.13 -4.12
CA SER A 199 7.35 -1.13 -3.66
C SER A 199 8.29 -1.75 -4.71
N ALA A 200 7.85 -1.79 -5.97
CA ALA A 200 8.64 -2.32 -7.08
C ALA A 200 9.98 -1.60 -7.22
N LEU A 201 9.98 -0.27 -7.18
CA LEU A 201 11.19 0.54 -7.34
C LEU A 201 12.19 0.36 -6.19
N ILE A 202 11.69 0.29 -4.95
CA ILE A 202 12.53 -0.01 -3.79
C ILE A 202 13.20 -1.37 -3.96
N PHE A 203 12.44 -2.42 -4.25
CA PHE A 203 13.00 -3.77 -4.37
C PHE A 203 13.93 -3.89 -5.58
N ASP A 204 13.63 -3.21 -6.68
CA ASP A 204 14.47 -3.17 -7.87
C ASP A 204 15.85 -2.57 -7.59
N GLN A 205 15.91 -1.49 -6.81
CA GLN A 205 17.18 -0.91 -6.38
C GLN A 205 17.89 -1.78 -5.33
N LEU A 206 17.16 -2.38 -4.40
CA LEU A 206 17.76 -3.23 -3.36
C LEU A 206 18.36 -4.52 -3.93
N LYS A 207 17.75 -5.13 -4.96
CA LYS A 207 18.23 -6.42 -5.51
C LYS A 207 19.66 -6.35 -6.05
N THR A 208 20.14 -5.17 -6.45
CA THR A 208 21.50 -4.96 -6.95
C THR A 208 22.54 -4.79 -5.84
N ASN A 209 22.10 -4.54 -4.60
CA ASN A 209 22.94 -4.25 -3.45
C ASN A 209 23.05 -5.41 -2.45
N VAL A 210 22.34 -6.52 -2.69
CA VAL A 210 22.33 -7.68 -1.78
C VAL A 210 23.42 -8.69 -2.13
N GLN A 211 24.13 -9.14 -1.09
CA GLN A 211 25.26 -10.07 -1.21
C GLN A 211 24.86 -11.56 -1.20
N CYS A 212 23.70 -11.90 -0.63
CA CYS A 212 23.24 -13.29 -0.50
C CYS A 212 22.31 -13.66 -1.65
N ASP A 213 22.58 -14.77 -2.32
CA ASP A 213 21.77 -15.26 -3.45
C ASP A 213 20.30 -15.51 -3.07
N ILE A 214 20.05 -16.03 -1.87
CA ILE A 214 18.69 -16.25 -1.36
C ILE A 214 17.93 -14.94 -1.26
N ASN A 215 18.53 -13.93 -0.63
CA ASN A 215 17.92 -12.61 -0.46
C ASN A 215 17.80 -11.88 -1.81
N CYS A 216 18.74 -12.08 -2.73
CA CYS A 216 18.67 -11.54 -4.09
C CYS A 216 17.50 -12.16 -4.87
N CYS A 217 17.32 -13.48 -4.79
CA CYS A 217 16.17 -14.18 -5.39
C CYS A 217 14.84 -13.75 -4.76
N TRP A 218 14.82 -13.58 -3.43
CA TRP A 218 13.67 -13.04 -2.70
C TRP A 218 13.30 -11.63 -3.19
N LEU A 219 14.26 -10.72 -3.25
CA LEU A 219 14.02 -9.36 -3.74
C LEU A 219 13.60 -9.33 -5.20
N LYS A 220 14.22 -10.13 -6.08
CA LYS A 220 13.77 -10.27 -7.47
C LYS A 220 12.32 -10.75 -7.54
N SER A 221 11.96 -11.75 -6.74
CA SER A 221 10.59 -12.24 -6.66
C SER A 221 9.62 -11.13 -6.25
N LEU A 222 9.97 -10.36 -5.21
CA LEU A 222 9.18 -9.21 -4.75
C LEU A 222 9.08 -8.09 -5.79
N THR A 223 10.16 -7.78 -6.51
CA THR A 223 10.17 -6.80 -7.60
C THR A 223 9.17 -7.21 -8.69
N TYR A 224 9.24 -8.47 -9.16
CA TYR A 224 8.32 -8.96 -10.19
C TYR A 224 6.87 -8.99 -9.72
N LEU A 225 6.60 -9.44 -8.49
CA LEU A 225 5.26 -9.40 -7.91
C LEU A 225 4.72 -7.96 -7.87
N SER A 226 5.53 -7.03 -7.36
CA SER A 226 5.14 -5.62 -7.27
C SER A 226 4.92 -4.98 -8.65
N HIS A 227 5.68 -5.38 -9.67
CA HIS A 227 5.44 -4.97 -11.05
C HIS A 227 4.14 -5.53 -11.61
N ALA A 228 3.79 -6.79 -11.31
CA ALA A 228 2.50 -7.35 -11.71
C ALA A 228 1.34 -6.59 -11.07
N GLU A 229 1.39 -6.36 -9.76
CA GLU A 229 0.35 -5.60 -9.05
C GLU A 229 0.27 -4.14 -9.49
N GLY A 230 1.42 -3.50 -9.71
CA GLY A 230 1.47 -2.13 -10.21
C GLY A 230 0.82 -1.99 -11.60
N LYS A 231 0.92 -3.01 -12.45
CA LYS A 231 0.19 -3.03 -13.74
C LYS A 231 -1.32 -3.11 -13.54
N PHE A 232 -1.82 -3.94 -12.61
CA PHE A 232 -3.24 -3.96 -12.29
C PHE A 232 -3.72 -2.63 -11.72
N GLN A 233 -2.94 -2.03 -10.83
CA GLN A 233 -3.25 -0.73 -10.25
C GLN A 233 -3.36 0.34 -11.35
N LEU A 234 -2.40 0.39 -12.27
CA LEU A 234 -2.41 1.34 -13.39
C LEU A 234 -3.59 1.11 -14.36
N LEU A 235 -4.00 -0.15 -14.59
CA LEU A 235 -5.16 -0.49 -15.40
C LEU A 235 -6.48 0.01 -14.79
N LEU A 236 -6.56 0.06 -13.47
CA LEU A 236 -7.74 0.52 -12.74
C LEU A 236 -7.73 2.05 -12.51
N MET A 237 -6.63 2.74 -12.82
CA MET A 237 -6.55 4.19 -12.63
C MET A 237 -7.24 4.95 -13.77
N PRO A 238 -7.96 6.05 -13.47
CA PRO A 238 -8.50 6.95 -14.49
C PRO A 238 -7.40 7.57 -15.37
N SER A 239 -7.83 8.22 -16.45
CA SER A 239 -6.96 8.93 -17.41
C SER A 239 -5.97 9.91 -16.76
N ASP A 240 -6.24 10.45 -15.57
CA ASP A 240 -5.31 11.35 -14.85
C ASP A 240 -4.01 10.67 -14.36
N SER A 241 -3.90 9.35 -14.53
CA SER A 241 -2.66 8.57 -14.37
C SER A 241 -1.51 9.05 -15.27
N PHE A 242 -1.77 9.85 -16.32
CA PHE A 242 -0.73 10.47 -17.14
C PHE A 242 0.32 11.22 -16.31
N LYS A 243 -0.06 11.87 -15.19
CA LYS A 243 0.92 12.61 -14.37
C LYS A 243 1.93 11.66 -13.69
N LEU A 244 1.46 10.57 -13.09
CA LEU A 244 2.33 9.54 -12.48
C LEU A 244 3.20 8.86 -13.55
N VAL A 245 2.59 8.47 -14.67
CA VAL A 245 3.30 7.83 -15.79
C VAL A 245 4.35 8.75 -16.39
N ASN A 246 4.03 10.04 -16.59
CA ASN A 246 4.99 11.03 -17.08
C ASN A 246 6.11 11.24 -16.07
N TRP A 247 5.83 11.33 -14.77
CA TRP A 247 6.86 11.44 -13.75
C TRP A 247 7.81 10.24 -13.76
N LEU A 248 7.27 9.01 -13.82
CA LEU A 248 8.05 7.79 -13.89
C LEU A 248 8.92 7.74 -15.15
N ARG A 249 8.37 8.17 -16.30
CA ARG A 249 9.10 8.26 -17.57
C ARG A 249 10.23 9.28 -17.50
N SER A 250 9.96 10.48 -16.98
CA SER A 250 10.97 11.54 -16.81
C SER A 250 12.11 11.13 -15.88
N ASN A 251 11.85 10.25 -14.92
CA ASN A 251 12.84 9.75 -13.98
C ASN A 251 13.41 8.36 -14.33
N SER A 252 13.16 7.85 -15.54
CA SER A 252 13.66 6.53 -16.02
C SER A 252 13.27 5.31 -15.15
N TYR A 253 12.21 5.44 -14.37
CA TYR A 253 11.70 4.40 -13.47
C TYR A 253 10.55 3.59 -14.07
N LEU A 254 10.02 4.02 -15.21
CA LEU A 254 9.02 3.25 -15.92
C LEU A 254 9.68 1.94 -16.39
N PRO A 255 9.19 0.76 -15.98
CA PRO A 255 9.44 -0.45 -16.77
C PRO A 255 8.98 -0.16 -18.19
N ASP A 256 9.58 -0.77 -19.21
CA ASP A 256 9.07 -0.71 -20.60
C ASP A 256 7.62 -1.21 -20.59
N LEU A 257 6.68 -0.31 -20.31
CA LEU A 257 5.26 -0.47 -20.47
C LEU A 257 5.08 -0.33 -21.97
N SER A 258 4.77 -1.45 -22.60
CA SER A 258 4.61 -1.65 -24.04
C SER A 258 4.41 -0.35 -24.81
N LYS A 259 5.40 0.00 -25.63
CA LYS A 259 5.32 1.07 -26.62
C LYS A 259 4.30 0.68 -27.69
N ASP A 260 3.03 0.91 -27.42
CA ASP A 260 2.06 1.01 -28.50
C ASP A 260 2.08 2.46 -29.00
N ALA A 261 2.35 2.60 -30.30
CA ALA A 261 2.55 3.86 -31.01
C ALA A 261 1.31 4.79 -30.97
N SER A 262 0.20 4.36 -30.38
CA SER A 262 -1.03 5.14 -30.16
C SER A 262 -1.05 5.89 -28.83
N GLY A 263 -0.20 5.55 -27.86
CA GLY A 263 -0.25 6.15 -26.52
C GLY A 263 -1.42 5.67 -25.65
N GLU A 264 -2.20 4.69 -26.10
CA GLU A 264 -3.28 4.05 -25.33
C GLU A 264 -2.78 2.76 -24.67
N PHE A 265 -3.09 2.60 -23.38
CA PHE A 265 -2.70 1.45 -22.59
C PHE A 265 -3.58 0.25 -22.97
N ALA A 266 -3.10 -0.62 -23.86
CA ALA A 266 -3.86 -1.81 -24.25
C ALA A 266 -4.00 -2.76 -23.05
N HIS A 267 -5.22 -2.85 -22.50
CA HIS A 267 -5.53 -3.65 -21.30
C HIS A 267 -5.04 -5.10 -21.41
N CYS A 268 -5.09 -5.66 -22.62
CA CYS A 268 -4.66 -7.00 -22.97
C CYS A 268 -3.16 -7.22 -22.78
N VAL A 269 -2.35 -6.22 -23.19
CA VAL A 269 -0.90 -6.29 -23.10
C VAL A 269 -0.47 -6.22 -21.64
N ALA A 270 -1.05 -5.29 -20.87
CA ALA A 270 -0.79 -5.16 -19.45
C ALA A 270 -1.17 -6.42 -18.64
N LEU A 271 -2.31 -7.06 -18.96
CA LEU A 271 -2.72 -8.33 -18.35
C LEU A 271 -1.69 -9.45 -18.61
N ARG A 272 -1.25 -9.60 -19.86
CA ARG A 272 -0.24 -10.60 -20.23
C ARG A 272 1.12 -10.32 -19.59
N GLU A 273 1.55 -9.06 -19.55
CA GLU A 273 2.80 -8.68 -18.89
C GLU A 273 2.74 -8.89 -17.37
N ALA A 274 1.61 -8.62 -16.74
CA ALA A 274 1.39 -8.93 -15.33
C ALA A 274 1.50 -10.44 -15.07
N TYR A 275 0.95 -11.27 -15.96
CA TYR A 275 1.09 -12.72 -15.90
C TYR A 275 2.55 -13.18 -16.03
N MET A 276 3.30 -12.63 -16.98
CA MET A 276 4.73 -12.96 -17.15
C MET A 276 5.56 -12.54 -15.92
N ASN A 277 5.21 -11.42 -15.29
CA ASN A 277 5.83 -10.99 -14.04
C ASN A 277 5.51 -11.94 -12.88
N LEU A 278 4.26 -12.38 -12.71
CA LEU A 278 3.93 -13.39 -11.68
C LEU A 278 4.68 -14.72 -11.90
N GLN A 279 4.76 -15.19 -13.14
CA GLN A 279 5.54 -16.38 -13.48
C GLN A 279 7.03 -16.19 -13.17
N SER A 280 7.59 -15.03 -13.51
CA SER A 280 8.97 -14.69 -13.17
C SER A 280 9.20 -14.63 -11.65
N SER A 281 8.25 -14.05 -10.90
CA SER A 281 8.29 -13.99 -9.44
C SER A 281 8.33 -15.39 -8.82
N LEU A 282 7.46 -16.29 -9.30
CA LEU A 282 7.42 -17.69 -8.87
C LEU A 282 8.71 -18.44 -9.24
N GLY A 283 9.23 -18.21 -10.46
CA GLY A 283 10.50 -18.80 -10.92
C GLY A 283 11.68 -18.39 -10.04
N MET A 284 11.75 -17.13 -9.62
CA MET A 284 12.81 -16.65 -8.72
C MET A 284 12.77 -17.33 -7.35
N LEU A 285 11.59 -17.59 -6.79
CA LEU A 285 11.48 -18.39 -5.56
C LEU A 285 11.88 -19.84 -5.78
N GLY A 286 11.54 -20.41 -6.95
CA GLY A 286 11.92 -21.78 -7.32
C GLY A 286 13.43 -22.01 -7.40
N ASN A 287 14.20 -20.97 -7.71
CA ASN A 287 15.67 -21.03 -7.79
C ASN A 287 16.38 -21.12 -6.43
N ILE A 288 15.67 -20.88 -5.32
CA ILE A 288 16.25 -20.99 -3.98
C ILE A 288 16.25 -22.47 -3.58
N ILE A 289 17.43 -23.06 -3.33
CA ILE A 289 17.61 -24.50 -3.08
C ILE A 289 16.81 -24.99 -1.86
N ALA A 290 16.64 -24.16 -0.83
CA ALA A 290 15.82 -24.41 0.36
C ALA A 290 14.36 -23.89 0.24
N SER A 291 13.93 -23.48 -0.95
CA SER A 291 12.68 -22.72 -1.15
C SER A 291 11.41 -23.46 -0.76
N SER A 292 11.40 -24.79 -0.85
CA SER A 292 10.24 -25.60 -0.55
C SER A 292 9.86 -25.55 0.93
N GLU A 293 10.83 -25.37 1.83
CA GLU A 293 10.59 -25.28 3.27
C GLU A 293 10.46 -23.82 3.72
N VAL A 294 11.35 -22.94 3.25
CA VAL A 294 11.41 -21.54 3.74
C VAL A 294 10.31 -20.65 3.17
N PHE A 295 9.89 -20.87 1.92
CA PHE A 295 8.93 -20.01 1.21
C PHE A 295 7.66 -20.77 0.78
N CYS A 296 7.27 -21.80 1.54
CA CYS A 296 6.13 -22.66 1.21
C CYS A 296 4.84 -21.86 0.99
N PHE A 297 4.49 -20.97 1.93
CA PHE A 297 3.33 -20.09 1.83
C PHE A 297 3.40 -19.21 0.58
N GLN A 298 4.51 -18.48 0.41
CA GLN A 298 4.67 -17.51 -0.68
C GLN A 298 4.60 -18.19 -2.05
N ARG A 299 5.20 -19.38 -2.19
CA ARG A 299 5.11 -20.18 -3.43
C ARG A 299 3.69 -20.63 -3.70
N TRP A 300 2.99 -21.19 -2.71
CA TRP A 300 1.63 -21.66 -2.90
C TRP A 300 0.70 -20.50 -3.24
N PHE A 301 0.79 -19.38 -2.51
CA PHE A 301 0.06 -18.16 -2.81
C PHE A 301 0.30 -17.66 -4.25
N LEU A 302 1.56 -17.58 -4.69
CA LEU A 302 1.89 -17.14 -6.06
C LEU A 302 1.37 -18.11 -7.13
N VAL A 303 1.43 -19.42 -6.89
CA VAL A 303 0.85 -20.42 -7.81
C VAL A 303 -0.66 -20.19 -7.98
N LEU A 304 -1.38 -20.02 -6.87
CA LEU A 304 -2.83 -19.77 -6.93
C LEU A 304 -3.14 -18.46 -7.62
N LYS A 305 -2.44 -17.38 -7.28
CA LYS A 305 -2.62 -16.06 -7.89
C LYS A 305 -2.34 -16.08 -9.40
N THR A 306 -1.30 -16.80 -9.82
CA THR A 306 -0.96 -16.95 -11.24
C THR A 306 -2.06 -17.70 -12.01
N ARG A 307 -2.63 -18.76 -11.42
CA ARG A 307 -3.75 -19.52 -12.01
C ARG A 307 -5.05 -18.74 -12.05
N VAL A 308 -5.31 -17.88 -11.06
CA VAL A 308 -6.44 -16.93 -11.10
C VAL A 308 -6.29 -16.02 -12.31
N LEU A 309 -5.11 -15.41 -12.48
CA LEU A 309 -4.88 -14.51 -13.59
C LEU A 309 -4.96 -15.21 -14.96
N GLU A 310 -4.43 -16.42 -15.07
CA GLU A 310 -4.58 -17.27 -16.25
C GLU A 310 -6.07 -17.50 -16.58
N THR A 311 -6.86 -17.86 -15.57
CA THR A 311 -8.32 -18.06 -15.73
C THR A 311 -9.05 -16.77 -16.12
N VAL A 312 -8.61 -15.62 -15.61
CA VAL A 312 -9.15 -14.30 -15.99
C VAL A 312 -8.77 -13.96 -17.43
N ILE A 313 -7.53 -14.18 -17.85
CA ILE A 313 -7.10 -13.96 -19.23
C ILE A 313 -7.94 -14.83 -20.18
N ASP A 314 -8.11 -16.11 -19.86
CA ASP A 314 -8.98 -17.02 -20.60
C ASP A 314 -10.41 -16.45 -20.70
N LEU A 315 -10.99 -16.00 -19.59
CA LEU A 315 -12.34 -15.42 -19.59
C LEU A 315 -12.45 -14.19 -20.51
N VAL A 316 -11.53 -13.23 -20.39
CA VAL A 316 -11.59 -11.99 -21.17
C VAL A 316 -11.34 -12.26 -22.66
N GLU A 317 -10.50 -13.25 -22.99
CA GLU A 317 -10.29 -13.75 -24.36
C GLU A 317 -11.56 -14.36 -24.95
N HIS A 318 -12.21 -15.28 -24.22
CA HIS A 318 -13.41 -15.95 -24.67
C HIS A 318 -14.59 -14.99 -24.80
N LEU A 319 -14.71 -14.00 -23.91
CA LEU A 319 -15.72 -12.94 -24.02
C LEU A 319 -15.43 -11.96 -25.17
N GLY A 320 -14.28 -12.06 -25.83
CA GLY A 320 -13.89 -11.19 -26.94
C GLY A 320 -13.65 -9.74 -26.54
N LEU A 321 -13.54 -9.46 -25.24
CA LEU A 321 -13.35 -8.12 -24.66
C LEU A 321 -11.95 -7.57 -24.96
N LEU A 322 -10.96 -8.45 -25.20
CA LEU A 322 -9.59 -8.05 -25.54
C LEU A 322 -9.42 -7.49 -26.97
N ASN A 323 -10.45 -7.55 -27.83
CA ASN A 323 -10.38 -7.18 -29.24
C ASN A 323 -11.20 -5.93 -29.60
N GLN A 324 -11.68 -5.17 -28.61
CA GLN A 324 -12.54 -4.02 -28.84
C GLN A 324 -11.78 -2.76 -29.29
N ASP A 325 -10.51 -2.61 -28.93
CA ASP A 325 -9.72 -1.39 -29.21
C ASP A 325 -9.30 -1.20 -30.68
N VAL A 326 -9.61 -2.15 -31.60
CA VAL A 326 -9.09 -2.14 -32.99
C VAL A 326 -10.18 -2.09 -34.08
N ARG A 327 -11.49 -2.11 -33.77
CA ARG A 327 -12.52 -2.40 -34.81
C ARG A 327 -13.53 -1.31 -35.11
N ASN A 328 -13.61 -1.00 -36.41
CA ASN A 328 -14.68 -0.29 -37.09
C ASN A 328 -16.08 -0.81 -36.69
N LYS A 329 -17.01 0.12 -36.44
CA LYS A 329 -18.41 -0.09 -36.02
C LYS A 329 -19.23 -1.10 -36.84
N LYS A 330 -18.81 -1.46 -38.05
CA LYS A 330 -19.52 -2.43 -38.92
C LYS A 330 -19.29 -3.91 -38.56
N GLN A 331 -18.29 -4.25 -37.75
CA GLN A 331 -18.03 -5.65 -37.30
C GLN A 331 -18.72 -6.02 -35.97
N VAL A 332 -19.46 -5.10 -35.36
CA VAL A 332 -20.13 -5.31 -34.07
C VAL A 332 -21.35 -6.20 -34.21
N GLU A 333 -22.12 -6.08 -35.29
CA GLU A 333 -23.34 -6.87 -35.53
C GLU A 333 -23.04 -8.34 -35.84
N GLU A 334 -21.96 -8.63 -36.56
CA GLU A 334 -21.56 -10.01 -36.94
C GLU A 334 -21.04 -10.82 -35.73
N LYS A 335 -20.58 -10.13 -34.67
CA LYS A 335 -20.01 -10.76 -33.47
C LYS A 335 -21.02 -11.07 -32.36
N ILE A 336 -22.20 -10.44 -32.36
CA ILE A 336 -23.30 -10.80 -31.44
C ILE A 336 -23.69 -12.27 -31.67
N LEU A 337 -23.58 -12.78 -32.90
CA LEU A 337 -23.81 -14.18 -33.24
C LEU A 337 -22.69 -15.13 -32.76
N THR A 338 -21.42 -14.68 -32.73
CA THR A 338 -20.28 -15.49 -32.24
C THR A 338 -20.15 -15.49 -30.71
N GLY A 339 -20.71 -14.49 -30.03
CA GLY A 339 -20.81 -14.45 -28.57
C GLY A 339 -21.63 -15.59 -27.96
N CYS A 340 -22.51 -16.24 -28.74
CA CYS A 340 -23.27 -17.40 -28.26
C CYS A 340 -22.42 -18.68 -28.09
N ASN A 341 -21.30 -18.81 -28.82
CA ASN A 341 -20.39 -19.95 -28.69
C ASN A 341 -19.39 -19.78 -27.53
N SER A 342 -19.07 -18.54 -27.14
CA SER A 342 -18.20 -18.27 -25.98
C SER A 342 -18.91 -18.51 -24.64
N LEU A 343 -20.24 -18.36 -24.59
CA LEU A 343 -21.05 -18.74 -23.42
C LEU A 343 -20.93 -20.23 -23.07
N GLN A 344 -20.62 -21.10 -24.04
CA GLN A 344 -20.41 -22.54 -23.79
C GLN A 344 -19.14 -22.83 -23.00
N GLN A 345 -18.18 -21.91 -22.95
CA GLN A 345 -16.94 -22.06 -22.15
C GLN A 345 -17.10 -21.52 -20.72
N LEU A 346 -18.14 -20.72 -20.44
CA LEU A 346 -18.39 -20.19 -19.10
C LEU A 346 -18.54 -21.27 -18.02
N PRO A 347 -19.26 -22.40 -18.24
CA PRO A 347 -19.31 -23.48 -17.26
C PRO A 347 -17.93 -24.04 -16.93
N ARG A 348 -17.04 -24.18 -17.93
CA ARG A 348 -15.67 -24.66 -17.73
C ARG A 348 -14.85 -23.69 -16.89
N ILE A 349 -14.92 -22.40 -17.21
CA ILE A 349 -14.23 -21.34 -16.45
C ILE A 349 -14.77 -21.26 -15.02
N ALA A 350 -16.09 -21.35 -14.84
CA ALA A 350 -16.72 -21.37 -13.52
C ALA A 350 -16.23 -22.55 -12.66
N ILE A 351 -16.08 -23.75 -13.25
CA ILE A 351 -15.50 -24.91 -12.57
C ILE A 351 -14.04 -24.66 -12.17
N GLN A 352 -13.24 -24.03 -13.04
CA GLN A 352 -11.86 -23.66 -12.72
C GLN A 352 -11.79 -22.66 -11.55
N LEU A 353 -12.63 -21.61 -11.56
CA LEU A 353 -12.74 -20.65 -10.47
C LEU A 353 -13.20 -21.30 -9.16
N GLN A 354 -14.18 -22.20 -9.22
CA GLN A 354 -14.64 -22.95 -8.05
C GLN A 354 -13.53 -23.84 -7.47
N LYS A 355 -12.73 -24.48 -8.33
CA LYS A 355 -11.57 -25.26 -7.89
C LYS A 355 -10.53 -24.36 -7.23
N LEU A 356 -10.24 -23.20 -7.81
CA LEU A 356 -9.30 -22.22 -7.25
C LEU A 356 -9.77 -21.70 -5.88
N ALA A 357 -11.07 -21.38 -5.74
CA ALA A 357 -11.64 -20.97 -4.46
C ALA A 357 -11.40 -22.02 -3.37
N LYS A 358 -11.68 -23.30 -3.66
CA LYS A 358 -11.38 -24.40 -2.72
C LYS A 358 -9.90 -24.52 -2.38
N GLU A 359 -9.01 -24.27 -3.34
CA GLU A 359 -7.56 -24.27 -3.09
C GLU A 359 -7.10 -23.08 -2.24
N PHE A 360 -7.74 -21.91 -2.35
CA PHE A 360 -7.54 -20.80 -1.43
C PHE A 360 -8.09 -21.09 -0.03
N ASP A 361 -9.25 -21.75 0.08
CA ASP A 361 -9.78 -22.19 1.38
C ASP A 361 -8.81 -23.17 2.07
N MET A 362 -8.18 -24.06 1.30
CA MET A 362 -7.11 -24.93 1.81
C MET A 362 -5.90 -24.12 2.25
N LEU A 363 -5.40 -23.18 1.43
CA LEU A 363 -4.30 -22.30 1.82
C LEU A 363 -4.61 -21.59 3.15
N ALA A 364 -5.81 -21.01 3.26
CA ALA A 364 -6.25 -20.37 4.50
C ALA A 364 -6.24 -21.35 5.67
N MET A 365 -6.81 -22.55 5.51
CA MET A 365 -6.83 -23.58 6.57
C MET A 365 -5.43 -24.03 7.02
N TYR A 366 -4.50 -24.25 6.09
CA TYR A 366 -3.15 -24.73 6.43
C TYR A 366 -2.25 -23.66 7.05
N PHE A 367 -2.56 -22.37 6.80
CA PHE A 367 -1.73 -21.25 7.24
C PHE A 367 -2.42 -20.33 8.25
N ILE A 368 -3.68 -20.59 8.62
CA ILE A 368 -4.43 -19.82 9.63
C ILE A 368 -3.73 -19.84 11.00
N ASP A 369 -3.18 -20.99 11.40
CA ASP A 369 -2.46 -21.16 12.66
C ASP A 369 -1.08 -20.45 12.65
N ILE A 370 -0.57 -20.12 11.46
CA ILE A 370 0.64 -19.29 11.32
C ILE A 370 0.34 -17.86 11.72
N ASP A 371 -0.88 -17.34 11.56
CA ASP A 371 -1.19 -15.95 11.90
C ASP A 371 -1.16 -15.72 13.43
N ASP A 372 -1.75 -16.63 14.23
CA ASP A 372 -1.68 -16.56 15.69
C ASP A 372 -0.25 -16.79 16.22
N SER A 373 0.48 -17.75 15.64
CA SER A 373 1.87 -18.06 16.02
C SER A 373 2.86 -16.96 15.60
N SER A 374 2.64 -16.34 14.43
CA SER A 374 3.45 -15.23 13.94
C SER A 374 3.09 -13.92 14.65
N SER A 375 1.82 -13.73 15.00
CA SER A 375 1.37 -12.62 15.84
C SER A 375 2.04 -12.67 17.21
N SER A 376 2.16 -13.86 17.82
CA SER A 376 2.92 -14.01 19.07
C SER A 376 4.40 -13.68 18.88
N ILE A 377 5.05 -14.13 17.80
CA ILE A 377 6.47 -13.84 17.54
C ILE A 377 6.71 -12.35 17.22
N ILE A 378 5.82 -11.72 16.44
CA ILE A 378 5.89 -10.29 16.10
C ILE A 378 5.61 -9.42 17.33
N THR A 379 4.67 -9.81 18.21
CA THR A 379 4.45 -9.13 19.50
C THR A 379 5.58 -9.36 20.50
N THR A 380 6.38 -10.42 20.34
CA THR A 380 7.59 -10.64 21.15
C THR A 380 8.82 -9.91 20.57
N LEU A 381 8.79 -9.52 19.29
CA LEU A 381 9.82 -8.73 18.60
C LEU A 381 9.54 -7.22 18.62
N SER A 382 8.38 -6.80 19.15
CA SER A 382 8.04 -5.42 19.53
C SER A 382 8.32 -5.19 21.01
#